data_AF-A0A193CH93-F1
#
_entry.id   AF-A0A193CH93-F1
#
_cell.length_a   1.000
_cell.length_b   1.000
_cell.length_c   1.000
_cell.angle_alpha   90.00
_cell.angle_beta   90.00
_cell.angle_gamma   90.00
#
_symmetry.space_group_name_H-M   'P 1'
#
loop_
_entity.id
_entity.type
_entity.pdbx_description
1 polymer ?
#
loop_
_entity_poly.entity_id
_entity_poly.type
_entity_poly.pdbx_seq_one_letter_code
_entity_poly.pdbx_strand_id
1 'polypeptide(L)'
;HETTSEAMSYIVWIAAMRDNLTQESTELAKAWKVMEVMIPTVQEGFMKKTEPSATYSDEWEQPEKYPSDMVTGDNGLNPIHKNFCSAYSSDKGLYLLHWLA
;
A
#
# COMPACT_ATOMS: atom_id res chain seq x y z
N HIS A 1 10.83 -16.58 7.10
CA HIS A 1 9.39 -16.85 7.14
C HIS A 1 8.70 -15.58 6.69
N GLU A 2 8.85 -15.26 5.40
CA GLU A 2 8.22 -14.08 4.80
C GLU A 2 6.69 -14.24 4.78
N THR A 3 5.98 -13.12 4.70
CA THR A 3 4.53 -13.05 4.50
C THR A 3 4.20 -11.98 3.46
N THR A 4 2.96 -11.99 2.96
CA THR A 4 2.53 -11.05 1.92
C THR A 4 1.25 -10.32 2.31
N SER A 5 1.00 -9.18 1.67
CA SER A 5 -0.29 -8.49 1.79
C SER A 5 -1.44 -9.39 1.32
N GLU A 6 -1.18 -10.28 0.36
CA GLU A 6 -2.09 -11.36 -0.06
C GLU A 6 -2.40 -12.30 1.11
N ALA A 7 -1.39 -12.84 1.79
CA ALA A 7 -1.61 -13.73 2.94
C ALA A 7 -2.39 -13.03 4.07
N MET A 8 -2.09 -11.75 4.36
CA MET A 8 -2.86 -10.98 5.35
C MET A 8 -4.32 -10.76 4.94
N SER A 9 -4.59 -10.55 3.65
CA SER A 9 -5.97 -10.44 3.15
C SER A 9 -6.76 -11.74 3.38
N TYR A 10 -6.13 -12.91 3.20
CA TYR A 10 -6.74 -14.20 3.52
C TYR A 10 -6.98 -14.38 5.03
N ILE A 11 -6.06 -13.94 5.89
CA ILE A 11 -6.24 -13.98 7.35
C ILE A 11 -7.47 -13.16 7.76
N VAL A 12 -7.59 -11.93 7.24
CA VAL A 12 -8.77 -11.07 7.48
C VAL A 12 -10.05 -11.74 6.96
N TRP A 13 -10.00 -12.33 5.78
CA TRP A 13 -11.16 -12.99 5.19
C TRP A 13 -11.64 -14.20 6.02
N ILE A 14 -10.72 -15.07 6.44
CA ILE A 14 -11.03 -16.23 7.29
C ILE A 14 -11.60 -15.78 8.63
N ALA A 15 -11.04 -14.72 9.24
CA ALA A 15 -11.56 -14.17 10.48
C ALA A 15 -12.99 -13.62 10.32
N ALA A 16 -13.28 -12.91 9.22
CA ALA A 16 -14.62 -12.45 8.89
C ALA A 16 -15.61 -13.62 8.71
N MET A 17 -15.20 -14.68 7.99
CA MET A 17 -16.03 -15.88 7.81
C MET A 17 -16.32 -16.55 9.15
N ARG A 18 -15.30 -16.72 10.00
CA ARG A 18 -15.45 -17.31 11.33
C ARG A 18 -16.45 -16.51 12.16
N ASP A 19 -16.30 -15.20 12.22
CA ASP A 19 -17.17 -14.31 13.00
C ASP A 19 -18.62 -14.40 12.50
N ASN A 20 -18.84 -14.38 11.18
CA ASN A 20 -20.16 -14.55 10.59
C ASN A 20 -20.78 -15.93 10.89
N LEU A 21 -20.00 -17.02 10.82
CA LEU A 21 -20.50 -18.37 11.08
C LEU A 21 -20.78 -18.65 12.55
N THR A 22 -20.01 -18.04 13.45
CA THR A 22 -20.15 -18.21 14.91
C THR A 22 -21.07 -17.18 15.55
N GLN A 23 -21.50 -16.17 14.80
CA GLN A 23 -22.30 -15.03 15.29
C GLN A 23 -21.57 -14.24 16.39
N GLU A 24 -20.24 -14.14 16.27
CA GLU A 24 -19.37 -13.35 17.13
C GLU A 24 -18.68 -12.25 16.31
N SER A 25 -18.03 -11.29 16.96
CA SER A 25 -17.34 -10.17 16.29
C SER A 25 -15.95 -9.91 16.86
N THR A 26 -15.24 -10.99 17.22
CA THR A 26 -14.01 -10.93 18.00
C THR A 26 -12.75 -11.10 17.16
N GLU A 27 -12.77 -11.94 16.12
CA GLU A 27 -11.57 -12.31 15.39
C GLU A 27 -11.27 -11.37 14.22
N LEU A 28 -12.29 -10.82 13.55
CA LEU A 28 -12.08 -9.87 12.47
C LEU A 28 -11.32 -8.63 12.96
N ALA A 29 -11.71 -8.08 14.11
CA ALA A 29 -11.04 -6.92 14.70
C ALA A 29 -9.57 -7.20 15.07
N LYS A 30 -9.26 -8.44 15.48
CA LYS A 30 -7.88 -8.86 15.76
C LYS A 30 -7.08 -9.03 14.46
N ALA A 31 -7.65 -9.72 13.48
CA ALA A 31 -7.01 -9.93 12.18
C ALA A 31 -6.71 -8.60 11.48
N TRP A 32 -7.63 -7.62 11.55
CA TRP A 32 -7.40 -6.29 10.99
C TRP A 32 -6.21 -5.58 11.64
N LYS A 33 -6.13 -5.60 12.98
CA LYS A 33 -4.98 -5.03 13.71
C LYS A 33 -3.65 -5.72 13.37
N VAL A 34 -3.67 -7.03 13.10
CA VAL A 34 -2.48 -7.75 12.63
C VAL A 34 -2.10 -7.33 11.22
N MET A 35 -3.07 -7.22 10.31
CA MET A 35 -2.85 -6.72 8.95
C MET A 35 -2.26 -5.30 8.95
N GLU A 36 -2.71 -4.42 9.84
CA GLU A 36 -2.19 -3.05 9.97
C GLU A 36 -0.69 -2.98 10.30
N VAL A 37 -0.08 -4.05 10.83
CA VAL A 37 1.38 -4.12 11.05
C VAL A 37 2.16 -4.08 9.73
N MET A 38 1.56 -4.51 8.61
CA MET A 38 2.17 -4.43 7.28
C MET A 38 1.98 -3.06 6.60
N ILE A 39 1.25 -2.12 7.23
CA ILE A 39 1.13 -0.74 6.75
C ILE A 39 2.30 0.06 7.32
N PRO A 40 3.17 0.67 6.49
CA PRO A 40 4.25 1.52 6.99
C PRO A 40 3.72 2.66 7.85
N THR A 41 4.22 2.78 9.08
CA THR A 41 3.74 3.75 10.08
C THR A 41 4.08 5.21 9.74
N VAL A 42 5.15 5.42 8.97
CA VAL A 42 5.58 6.73 8.47
C VAL A 42 6.08 6.58 7.04
N GLN A 43 5.61 7.45 6.15
CA GLN A 43 6.13 7.61 4.79
C GLN A 43 6.49 9.08 4.59
N GLU A 44 7.78 9.38 4.56
CA GLU A 44 8.25 10.75 4.47
C GLU A 44 7.97 11.38 3.09
N GLY A 45 7.67 12.68 3.10
CA GLY A 45 7.60 13.49 1.88
C GLY A 45 6.27 13.42 1.12
N PHE A 46 5.59 12.26 1.02
CA PHE A 46 4.40 12.11 0.18
C PHE A 46 3.28 13.11 0.53
N MET A 47 2.92 13.23 1.81
CA MET A 47 1.88 14.15 2.29
C MET A 47 2.25 15.63 2.12
N LYS A 48 3.55 15.94 1.93
CA LYS A 48 4.06 17.32 1.79
C LYS A 48 4.22 17.76 0.33
N LYS A 49 4.12 16.84 -0.64
CA LYS A 49 4.22 17.20 -2.07
C LYS A 49 2.99 17.98 -2.51
N THR A 50 3.17 18.99 -3.36
CA THR A 50 2.03 19.70 -3.97
C THR A 50 1.46 18.95 -5.17
N GLU A 51 2.34 18.25 -5.89
CA GLU A 51 2.04 17.52 -7.12
C GLU A 51 3.01 16.35 -7.23
N PRO A 52 2.68 15.17 -6.65
CA PRO A 52 3.50 13.99 -6.84
C PRO A 52 3.52 13.58 -8.31
N SER A 53 4.72 13.29 -8.78
CA SER A 53 4.97 12.78 -10.12
C SER A 53 5.95 11.61 -10.08
N ALA A 54 5.97 10.85 -11.17
CA ALA A 54 6.98 9.83 -11.47
C ALA A 54 7.50 10.06 -12.88
N THR A 55 8.78 9.76 -13.10
CA THR A 55 9.42 9.79 -14.42
C THR A 55 9.43 8.38 -14.99
N TYR A 56 9.05 8.24 -16.25
CA TYR A 56 9.00 6.95 -16.93
C TYR A 56 10.36 6.26 -17.00
N SER A 57 10.35 4.94 -16.92
CA SER A 57 11.51 4.08 -17.18
C SER A 57 11.00 2.77 -17.77
N ASP A 58 11.71 2.24 -18.77
CA ASP A 58 11.29 1.04 -19.50
C ASP A 58 11.38 -0.23 -18.64
N GLU A 59 10.44 -1.15 -18.88
CA GLU A 59 10.53 -2.54 -18.42
C GLU A 59 11.16 -3.41 -19.51
N TRP A 60 11.93 -4.42 -19.10
CA TRP A 60 12.65 -5.31 -20.00
C TRP A 60 12.45 -6.78 -19.63
N GLU A 61 12.48 -7.67 -20.63
CA GLU A 61 12.17 -9.09 -20.43
C GLU A 61 13.22 -9.85 -19.62
N GLN A 62 14.46 -9.34 -19.59
CA GLN A 62 15.61 -10.02 -19.00
C GLN A 62 16.23 -9.16 -17.89
N PRO A 63 16.53 -9.75 -16.71
CA PRO A 63 17.15 -9.02 -15.60
C PRO A 63 18.50 -8.37 -15.96
N GLU A 64 19.26 -8.95 -16.88
CA GLU A 64 20.57 -8.44 -17.32
C GLU A 64 20.49 -7.09 -18.05
N LYS A 65 19.29 -6.71 -18.50
CA LYS A 65 19.03 -5.41 -19.13
C LYS A 65 18.79 -4.29 -18.11
N TYR A 66 18.72 -4.60 -16.81
CA TYR A 66 18.59 -3.62 -15.74
C TYR A 66 19.97 -3.22 -15.17
N PRO A 67 20.12 -1.96 -14.68
CA PRO A 67 19.09 -0.93 -14.56
C PRO A 67 18.71 -0.30 -15.91
N SER A 68 17.43 0.06 -16.06
CA SER A 68 16.95 0.87 -17.19
C SER A 68 17.09 2.37 -16.89
N ASP A 69 17.30 3.15 -17.94
CA ASP A 69 17.37 4.61 -17.83
C ASP A 69 15.98 5.24 -17.60
N MET A 70 15.97 6.47 -17.09
CA MET A 70 14.76 7.29 -16.97
C MET A 70 14.57 8.17 -18.21
N VAL A 71 13.37 8.18 -18.78
CA VAL A 71 13.04 9.03 -19.94
C VAL A 71 12.54 10.39 -19.44
N THR A 72 13.38 11.41 -19.60
CA THR A 72 13.03 12.77 -19.17
C THR A 72 11.96 13.37 -20.08
N GLY A 73 10.94 13.98 -19.49
CA GLY A 73 9.87 14.67 -20.22
C GLY A 73 8.57 13.87 -20.29
N ASP A 74 8.59 12.59 -19.94
CA ASP A 74 7.40 11.77 -19.78
C ASP A 74 7.13 11.51 -18.29
N ASN A 75 6.27 12.33 -17.71
CA ASN A 75 5.95 12.29 -16.29
C ASN A 75 4.48 11.93 -16.05
N GLY A 76 4.25 10.91 -15.23
CA GLY A 76 2.94 10.63 -14.67
C GLY A 76 2.64 11.57 -13.51
N LEU A 77 1.47 12.21 -13.52
CA LEU A 77 0.98 13.06 -12.44
C LEU A 77 -0.10 12.33 -11.62
N ASN A 78 -0.17 12.59 -10.32
CA ASN A 78 -1.22 12.04 -9.45
C ASN A 78 -2.42 13.01 -9.32
N PRO A 79 -3.54 12.79 -10.04
CA PRO A 79 -4.66 13.73 -10.04
C PRO A 79 -5.50 13.71 -8.74
N ILE A 80 -5.35 12.68 -7.89
CA ILE A 80 -6.16 12.53 -6.67
C ILE A 80 -5.42 12.93 -5.40
N HIS A 81 -4.12 13.29 -5.49
CA HIS A 81 -3.29 13.59 -4.32
C HIS A 81 -3.85 14.71 -3.44
N LYS A 82 -4.33 15.81 -4.05
CA LYS A 82 -4.93 16.94 -3.31
C LYS A 82 -6.18 16.51 -2.53
N ASN A 83 -7.04 15.71 -3.15
CA ASN A 83 -8.25 15.19 -2.50
C ASN A 83 -7.88 14.23 -1.35
N PHE A 84 -6.89 13.37 -1.57
CA PHE A 84 -6.37 12.47 -0.54
C PHE A 84 -5.82 13.25 0.66
N CYS A 85 -4.93 14.21 0.44
CA CYS A 85 -4.37 15.03 1.52
C CYS A 85 -5.45 15.87 2.22
N SER A 86 -6.44 16.37 1.50
CA SER A 86 -7.56 17.10 2.12
C SER A 86 -8.37 16.21 3.07
N ALA A 87 -8.55 14.94 2.75
CA ALA A 87 -9.30 13.99 3.58
C ALA A 87 -8.47 13.44 4.75
N TYR A 88 -7.15 13.26 4.56
CA TYR A 88 -6.29 12.49 5.47
C TYR A 88 -5.05 13.25 5.95
N SER A 89 -5.06 14.58 5.94
CA SER A 89 -3.89 15.43 6.29
C SER A 89 -3.29 15.18 7.68
N SER A 90 -4.03 14.56 8.61
CA SER A 90 -3.51 14.16 9.93
C SER A 90 -2.61 12.92 9.90
N ASP A 91 -2.63 12.16 8.80
CA ASP A 91 -1.93 10.89 8.70
C ASP A 91 -0.45 11.11 8.37
N LYS A 92 0.38 10.11 8.72
CA LYS A 92 1.83 10.16 8.55
C LYS A 92 2.32 9.42 7.30
N GLY A 93 1.42 9.10 6.37
CA GLY A 93 1.72 8.34 5.16
C GLY A 93 0.46 7.82 4.48
N LEU A 94 0.64 6.89 3.55
CA LEU A 94 -0.47 6.17 2.91
C LEU A 94 -0.94 5.03 3.81
N TYR A 95 -2.25 4.90 4.02
CA TYR A 95 -2.85 3.68 4.59
C TYR A 95 -2.89 2.60 3.50
N LEU A 96 -1.73 2.01 3.23
CA LEU A 96 -1.50 1.08 2.13
C LEU A 96 -0.52 0.00 2.60
N LEU A 97 -0.90 -1.27 2.44
CA LEU A 97 -0.04 -2.40 2.77
C LEU A 97 1.19 -2.41 1.84
N HIS A 98 2.37 -2.62 2.42
CA HIS A 98 3.48 -3.11 1.61
C HIS A 98 3.22 -4.58 1.24
N TRP A 99 3.72 -5.01 0.08
CA TRP A 99 3.32 -6.31 -0.48
C TRP A 99 4.02 -7.51 0.16
N LEU A 100 5.21 -7.31 0.73
CA LEU A 100 6.06 -8.34 1.33
C LEU A 100 6.55 -7.87 2.72
N ALA A 101 6.62 -8.77 3.70
CA ALA A 101 7.23 -8.51 5.00
C ALA A 101 7.98 -9.74 5.53
#